data_AF-A0AB73HX90-F1
#
_entry.id   AF-A0AB73HX90-F1
#
_cell.length_a   1.000
_cell.length_b   1.000
_cell.length_c   1.000
_cell.angle_alpha   90.00
_cell.angle_beta   90.00
_cell.angle_gamma   90.00
#
_symmetry.space_group_name_H-M   'P 1'
#
loop_
_entity.id
_entity.type
_entity.pdbx_description
1 polymer ?
#
loop_
_entity_poly.entity_id
_entity_poly.type
_entity_poly.pdbx_seq_one_letter_code
_entity_poly.pdbx_strand_id
1 'polypeptide(L)'
;MKRNAAIIFFALAIYGCNDESKIQDSVRSKLKYPESAKFENIFLSKDGTRACIKWNAKNSFGGYGEWSTAELKNNEGTWIVENMQGYDFNCSDEATTLNERVESAKKEALQKAFSLIQKSRNLSDEQMSLTNMPRDCRAIAYTYARTVESVVRAKHNGAGIEQAEAREAKIRNKLQKGNCSSS
;
A
#
# COMPACT_ATOMS: atom_id res chain seq x y z
N MET A 1 -44.04 12.37 -38.37
CA MET A 1 -42.95 11.48 -37.88
C MET A 1 -41.60 12.13 -38.18
N LYS A 2 -41.00 12.87 -37.23
CA LYS A 2 -39.60 13.29 -37.31
C LYS A 2 -39.02 13.40 -35.88
N ARG A 3 -38.05 12.52 -35.64
CA ARG A 3 -36.75 12.67 -34.93
C ARG A 3 -36.73 13.56 -33.68
N ASN A 4 -36.29 12.98 -32.57
CA ASN A 4 -35.39 13.61 -31.60
C ASN A 4 -34.67 12.51 -30.80
N ALA A 5 -33.55 12.04 -31.32
CA ALA A 5 -32.59 11.20 -30.60
C ALA A 5 -31.21 11.82 -30.82
N ALA A 6 -30.84 12.74 -29.93
CA ALA A 6 -29.50 13.25 -29.79
C ALA A 6 -29.40 13.89 -28.40
N ILE A 7 -28.20 13.83 -27.81
CA ILE A 7 -27.79 14.38 -26.51
C ILE A 7 -27.89 13.39 -25.35
N ILE A 8 -27.06 12.33 -25.39
CA ILE A 8 -26.40 11.77 -24.19
C ILE A 8 -25.01 11.25 -24.62
N PHE A 9 -23.99 12.11 -24.75
CA PHE A 9 -22.61 11.63 -24.92
C PHE A 9 -21.52 12.62 -24.46
N PHE A 10 -21.80 13.52 -23.50
CA PHE A 10 -20.82 14.54 -23.06
C PHE A 10 -20.51 14.57 -21.54
N ALA A 11 -20.92 13.55 -20.77
CA ALA A 11 -20.78 13.55 -19.31
C ALA A 11 -19.57 12.78 -18.75
N LEU A 12 -18.71 12.19 -19.58
CA LEU A 12 -17.64 11.28 -19.12
C LEU A 12 -16.21 11.89 -19.12
N ALA A 13 -16.03 13.15 -19.52
CA ALA A 13 -14.70 13.75 -19.63
C ALA A 13 -14.23 14.55 -18.40
N ILE A 14 -15.02 14.63 -17.32
CA ILE A 14 -14.76 15.57 -16.20
C ILE A 14 -14.07 14.94 -14.97
N TYR A 15 -13.84 13.62 -14.96
CA TYR A 15 -13.25 12.95 -13.79
C TYR A 15 -11.72 12.91 -13.77
N GLY A 16 -11.04 13.11 -14.91
CA GLY A 16 -9.58 12.94 -15.01
C GLY A 16 -8.71 14.13 -14.55
N CYS A 17 -9.21 15.38 -14.58
CA CYS A 17 -8.38 16.54 -14.22
C CYS A 17 -8.29 16.81 -12.71
N ASN A 18 -9.17 16.23 -11.90
CA ASN A 18 -9.26 16.58 -10.48
C ASN A 18 -8.15 15.94 -9.63
N ASP A 19 -7.72 14.72 -9.99
CA ASP A 19 -6.74 14.00 -9.18
C ASP A 19 -5.33 14.58 -9.31
N GLU A 20 -4.95 15.08 -10.48
CA GLU A 20 -3.62 15.68 -10.68
C GLU A 20 -3.37 16.85 -9.72
N SER A 21 -4.31 17.80 -9.65
CA SER A 21 -4.19 18.94 -8.73
C SER A 21 -4.14 18.47 -7.28
N LYS A 22 -5.02 17.55 -6.88
CA LYS A 22 -5.05 17.04 -5.50
C LYS A 22 -3.77 16.31 -5.11
N ILE A 23 -3.17 15.54 -6.03
CA ILE A 23 -1.89 14.87 -5.84
C ILE A 23 -0.80 15.92 -5.64
N GLN A 24 -0.71 16.92 -6.52
CA GLN A 24 0.26 18.01 -6.40
C GLN A 24 0.10 18.76 -5.07
N ASP A 25 -1.12 19.10 -4.68
CA ASP A 25 -1.43 19.82 -3.44
C ASP A 25 -1.05 18.99 -2.20
N SER A 26 -1.28 17.68 -2.25
CA SER A 26 -0.86 16.75 -1.20
C SER A 26 0.66 16.75 -1.04
N VAL A 27 1.42 16.76 -2.13
CA VAL A 27 2.89 16.89 -2.08
C VAL A 27 3.34 18.27 -1.63
N ARG A 28 2.75 19.36 -2.15
CA ARG A 28 3.01 20.75 -1.73
C ARG A 28 2.92 20.90 -0.22
N SER A 29 1.89 20.31 0.39
CA SER A 29 1.65 20.38 1.84
C SER A 29 2.78 19.80 2.71
N LYS A 30 3.65 18.96 2.14
CA LYS A 30 4.80 18.35 2.83
C LYS A 30 6.10 19.14 2.69
N LEU A 31 6.12 20.19 1.88
CA LEU A 31 7.32 20.94 1.54
C LEU A 31 7.48 22.19 2.43
N LYS A 32 8.73 22.56 2.71
CA LYS A 32 9.06 23.80 3.45
C LYS A 32 8.62 25.06 2.69
N TYR A 33 8.72 25.04 1.36
CA TYR A 33 8.31 26.14 0.48
C TYR A 33 7.35 25.62 -0.60
N PRO A 34 6.06 25.45 -0.28
CA PRO A 34 5.06 24.84 -1.17
C PRO A 34 4.96 25.51 -2.54
N GLU A 35 4.99 26.84 -2.57
CA GLU A 35 4.89 27.66 -3.79
C GLU A 35 6.09 27.50 -4.74
N SER A 36 7.21 26.94 -4.26
CA SER A 36 8.39 26.70 -5.09
C SER A 36 8.36 25.36 -5.82
N ALA A 37 7.38 24.51 -5.50
CA ALA A 37 7.30 23.14 -5.98
C ALA A 37 7.10 23.09 -7.50
N LYS A 38 7.89 22.22 -8.14
CA LYS A 38 7.76 21.85 -9.54
C LYS A 38 7.43 20.37 -9.60
N PHE A 39 6.63 20.00 -10.60
CA PHE A 39 6.13 18.64 -10.77
C PHE A 39 6.30 18.16 -12.19
N GLU A 40 6.56 16.87 -12.35
CA GLU A 40 6.56 16.18 -13.64
C GLU A 40 6.22 14.70 -13.44
N ASN A 41 5.95 14.00 -14.54
CA ASN A 41 5.81 12.54 -14.57
C ASN A 41 4.83 11.99 -13.52
N ILE A 42 3.59 12.48 -13.58
CA ILE A 42 2.52 11.98 -12.72
C ILE A 42 2.05 10.65 -13.28
N PHE A 43 2.16 9.61 -12.46
CA PHE A 43 1.64 8.29 -12.72
C PHE A 43 0.47 8.04 -11.78
N LEU A 44 -0.65 7.58 -12.33
CA LEU A 44 -1.84 7.18 -11.60
C LEU A 44 -2.11 5.71 -11.92
N SER A 45 -2.29 4.88 -10.88
CA SER A 45 -2.62 3.47 -11.07
C SER A 45 -3.97 3.32 -11.77
N LYS A 46 -4.13 2.24 -12.54
CA LYS A 46 -5.39 1.94 -13.26
C LYS A 46 -6.63 1.91 -12.36
N ASP A 47 -6.49 1.50 -11.11
CA ASP A 47 -7.57 1.44 -10.12
C ASP A 47 -7.79 2.77 -9.38
N GLY A 48 -6.96 3.79 -9.64
CA GLY A 48 -7.01 5.10 -9.00
C GLY A 48 -6.63 5.10 -7.51
N THR A 49 -6.09 4.00 -6.98
CA THR A 49 -5.77 3.91 -5.55
C THR A 49 -4.36 4.37 -5.19
N ARG A 50 -3.45 4.50 -6.18
CA ARG A 50 -2.06 4.90 -5.96
C ARG A 50 -1.60 5.89 -7.02
N ALA A 51 -0.69 6.78 -6.62
CA ALA A 51 -0.06 7.70 -7.55
C ALA A 51 1.42 7.88 -7.22
N CYS A 52 2.20 8.19 -8.26
CA CYS A 52 3.53 8.72 -8.13
C CYS A 52 3.63 10.07 -8.80
N ILE A 53 4.53 10.92 -8.32
CA ILE A 53 4.82 12.20 -8.93
C ILE A 53 6.28 12.57 -8.67
N LYS A 54 7.01 12.97 -9.72
CA LYS A 54 8.32 13.58 -9.53
C LYS A 54 8.14 15.02 -9.09
N TRP A 55 8.89 15.41 -8.07
CA TRP A 55 8.84 16.74 -7.50
C TRP A 55 10.25 17.29 -7.26
N ASN A 56 10.34 18.62 -7.28
CA ASN A 56 11.52 19.36 -6.84
C ASN A 56 11.07 20.69 -6.22
N ALA A 57 11.79 21.18 -5.21
CA ALA A 57 11.44 22.39 -4.49
C ALA A 57 12.69 23.12 -4.02
N LYS A 58 12.57 24.41 -3.71
CA LYS A 58 13.68 25.18 -3.15
C LYS A 58 14.06 24.65 -1.77
N ASN A 59 15.35 24.62 -1.48
CA ASN A 59 15.88 24.37 -0.14
C ASN A 59 16.01 25.69 0.65
N SER A 60 16.52 25.61 1.89
CA SER A 60 16.69 26.80 2.76
C SER A 60 17.65 27.87 2.19
N PHE A 61 18.50 27.52 1.23
CA PHE A 61 19.42 28.44 0.54
C PHE A 61 18.84 28.99 -0.77
N GLY A 62 17.57 28.69 -1.08
CA GLY A 62 16.86 29.20 -2.27
C GLY A 62 17.17 28.47 -3.58
N GLY A 63 18.08 27.48 -3.57
CA GLY A 63 18.40 26.63 -4.71
C GLY A 63 17.51 25.40 -4.82
N TYR A 64 17.44 24.79 -6.01
CA TYR A 64 16.77 23.50 -6.26
C TYR A 64 17.78 22.36 -6.14
N GLY A 65 17.33 21.20 -5.64
CA GLY A 65 18.14 19.99 -5.53
C GLY A 65 17.92 19.03 -6.70
N GLU A 66 18.20 17.74 -6.47
CA GLU A 66 17.81 16.66 -7.37
C GLU A 66 16.28 16.43 -7.31
N TRP A 67 15.72 15.93 -8.42
CA TRP A 67 14.34 15.50 -8.45
C TRP A 67 14.14 14.27 -7.56
N SER A 68 13.05 14.27 -6.81
CA SER A 68 12.64 13.15 -5.96
C SER A 68 11.27 12.65 -6.41
N THR A 69 10.95 11.40 -6.07
CA THR A 69 9.65 10.80 -6.40
C THR A 69 8.83 10.69 -5.13
N ALA A 70 7.61 11.24 -5.14
CA ALA A 70 6.65 11.04 -4.06
C ALA A 70 5.71 9.89 -4.43
N GLU A 71 5.47 9.00 -3.47
CA GLU A 71 4.51 7.90 -3.54
C GLU A 71 3.29 8.26 -2.70
N LEU A 72 2.10 8.16 -3.30
CA LEU A 72 0.83 8.51 -2.69
C LEU A 72 -0.17 7.37 -2.77
N LYS A 73 -1.08 7.35 -1.81
CA LYS A 73 -2.24 6.47 -1.77
C LYS A 73 -3.54 7.28 -1.66
N ASN A 74 -4.55 6.86 -2.40
CA ASN A 74 -5.90 7.39 -2.29
C ASN A 74 -6.62 6.65 -1.16
N ASN A 75 -7.03 7.41 -0.14
CA ASN A 75 -7.88 6.93 0.93
C ASN A 75 -9.22 7.66 0.84
N GLU A 76 -10.22 6.99 0.27
CA GLU A 76 -11.61 7.49 0.17
C GLU A 76 -11.71 8.88 -0.50
N GLY A 77 -10.96 9.09 -1.58
CA GLY A 77 -10.94 10.35 -2.34
C GLY A 77 -9.92 11.38 -1.84
N THR A 78 -9.18 11.07 -0.77
CA THR A 78 -8.11 11.90 -0.22
C THR A 78 -6.75 11.29 -0.54
N TRP A 79 -5.89 12.05 -1.20
CA TRP A 79 -4.51 11.64 -1.50
C TRP A 79 -3.61 11.85 -0.28
N ILE A 80 -2.91 10.79 0.13
CA ILE A 80 -2.01 10.79 1.28
C ILE A 80 -0.61 10.43 0.78
N VAL A 81 0.38 11.28 1.08
CA VAL A 81 1.79 10.98 0.77
C VAL A 81 2.31 9.91 1.73
N GLU A 82 2.63 8.73 1.20
CA GLU A 82 3.23 7.61 1.96
C GLU A 82 4.75 7.77 2.07
N ASN A 83 5.41 8.24 1.00
CA ASN A 83 6.84 8.46 0.98
C ASN A 83 7.20 9.66 0.08
N MET A 84 7.92 10.65 0.61
CA MET A 84 8.40 11.82 -0.16
C MET A 84 9.67 11.52 -0.98
N GLN A 85 10.38 10.45 -0.64
CA GLN A 85 11.63 9.98 -1.26
C GLN A 85 11.44 8.52 -1.69
N GLY A 86 10.38 8.29 -2.46
CA GLY A 86 10.09 7.04 -3.12
C GLY A 86 11.03 6.74 -4.29
N TYR A 87 10.73 5.67 -4.99
CA TYR A 87 11.55 5.19 -6.10
C TYR A 87 10.75 5.11 -7.39
N ASP A 88 11.36 5.49 -8.51
CA ASP A 88 10.71 5.47 -9.83
C ASP A 88 10.17 4.09 -10.22
N PHE A 89 10.82 3.00 -9.78
CA PHE A 89 10.36 1.64 -10.10
C PHE A 89 8.99 1.32 -9.46
N ASN A 90 8.59 2.03 -8.40
CA ASN A 90 7.27 1.89 -7.79
C ASN A 90 6.16 2.55 -8.63
N CYS A 91 6.52 3.29 -9.67
CA CYS A 91 5.63 4.13 -10.47
C CYS A 91 5.28 3.45 -11.80
N SER A 92 4.82 2.21 -11.70
CA SER A 92 4.35 1.42 -12.83
C SER A 92 3.12 0.61 -12.44
N ASP A 93 2.27 0.28 -13.41
CA ASP A 93 1.09 -0.57 -13.18
C ASP A 93 1.48 -1.93 -12.58
N GLU A 94 2.62 -2.48 -12.99
CA GLU A 94 3.13 -3.74 -12.46
C GLU A 94 3.48 -3.62 -10.97
N ALA A 95 4.18 -2.55 -10.59
CA ALA A 95 4.54 -2.31 -9.20
C ALA A 95 3.33 -2.00 -8.32
N THR A 96 2.34 -1.27 -8.83
CA THR A 96 1.10 -1.01 -8.07
C THR A 96 0.30 -2.29 -7.88
N THR A 97 0.11 -3.07 -8.96
CA THR A 97 -0.55 -4.37 -8.91
C THR A 97 0.14 -5.32 -7.92
N LEU A 98 1.47 -5.36 -7.90
CA LEU A 98 2.23 -6.15 -6.94
C LEU A 98 1.97 -5.69 -5.50
N ASN A 99 2.01 -4.39 -5.26
CA ASN A 99 1.82 -3.85 -3.91
C ASN A 99 0.38 -4.07 -3.40
N GLU A 100 -0.63 -3.95 -4.25
CA GLU A 100 -2.02 -4.32 -3.92
C GLU A 100 -2.12 -5.80 -3.53
N ARG A 101 -1.51 -6.69 -4.33
CA ARG A 101 -1.46 -8.13 -4.01
C ARG A 101 -0.77 -8.40 -2.69
N VAL A 102 0.32 -7.70 -2.39
CA VAL A 102 1.05 -7.80 -1.13
C VAL A 102 0.17 -7.34 0.04
N GLU A 103 -0.49 -6.19 -0.07
CA GLU A 103 -1.33 -5.66 1.01
C GLU A 103 -2.58 -6.54 1.25
N SER A 104 -3.21 -7.05 0.18
CA SER A 104 -4.32 -8.02 0.32
C SER A 104 -3.85 -9.29 1.04
N ALA A 105 -2.74 -9.88 0.57
CA ALA A 105 -2.20 -11.10 1.16
C ALA A 105 -1.79 -10.90 2.63
N LYS A 106 -1.25 -9.74 2.98
CA LYS A 106 -0.90 -9.37 4.36
C LYS A 106 -2.13 -9.25 5.26
N LYS A 107 -3.21 -8.62 4.79
CA LYS A 107 -4.48 -8.50 5.52
C LYS A 107 -5.10 -9.87 5.77
N GLU A 108 -5.18 -10.71 4.73
CA GLU A 108 -5.68 -12.08 4.82
C GLU A 108 -4.81 -12.94 5.74
N ALA A 109 -3.48 -12.81 5.64
CA ALA A 109 -2.55 -13.54 6.50
C ALA A 109 -2.70 -13.15 7.98
N LEU A 110 -2.95 -11.87 8.28
CA LEU A 110 -3.18 -11.42 9.65
C LEU A 110 -4.48 -12.00 10.21
N GLN A 111 -5.57 -11.95 9.44
CA GLN A 111 -6.85 -12.58 9.81
C GLN A 111 -6.67 -14.09 10.06
N LYS A 112 -5.96 -14.77 9.16
CA LYS A 112 -5.65 -16.19 9.28
C LYS A 112 -4.81 -16.49 10.52
N ALA A 113 -3.78 -15.69 10.81
CA ALA A 113 -2.96 -15.88 12.00
C ALA A 113 -3.78 -15.75 13.28
N PHE A 114 -4.66 -14.76 13.35
CA PHE A 114 -5.58 -14.59 14.46
C PHE A 114 -6.51 -15.80 14.61
N SER A 115 -7.14 -16.27 13.53
CA SER A 115 -7.96 -17.48 13.57
C SER A 115 -7.20 -18.72 14.07
N LEU A 116 -5.93 -18.89 13.66
CA LEU A 116 -5.08 -20.00 14.13
C LEU A 116 -4.76 -19.90 15.63
N ILE A 117 -4.45 -18.70 16.12
CA ILE A 117 -4.19 -18.45 17.55
C ILE A 117 -5.45 -18.69 18.36
N GLN A 118 -6.60 -18.18 17.88
CA GLN A 118 -7.89 -18.37 18.53
C GLN A 118 -8.20 -19.85 18.74
N LYS A 119 -8.12 -20.63 17.65
CA LYS A 119 -8.42 -22.06 17.66
C LYS A 119 -7.47 -22.84 18.55
N SER A 120 -6.16 -22.58 18.44
CA SER A 120 -5.14 -23.35 19.17
C SER A 120 -5.12 -23.06 20.68
N ARG A 121 -5.58 -21.87 21.09
CA ARG A 121 -5.63 -21.46 22.51
C ARG A 121 -7.04 -21.46 23.10
N ASN A 122 -8.04 -21.90 22.33
CA ASN A 122 -9.45 -21.91 22.71
C ASN A 122 -9.95 -20.55 23.21
N LEU A 123 -9.61 -19.47 22.48
CA LEU A 123 -10.00 -18.11 22.84
C LEU A 123 -11.38 -17.77 22.26
N SER A 124 -12.15 -17.00 23.01
CA SER A 124 -13.39 -16.38 22.52
C SER A 124 -13.11 -15.23 21.53
N ASP A 125 -14.11 -14.84 20.75
CA ASP A 125 -14.01 -13.69 19.84
C ASP A 125 -13.66 -12.38 20.58
N GLU A 126 -14.15 -12.20 21.81
CA GLU A 126 -13.87 -11.02 22.64
C GLU A 126 -12.39 -10.94 23.06
N GLN A 127 -11.75 -12.09 23.30
CA GLN A 127 -10.32 -12.19 23.61
C GLN A 127 -9.43 -12.00 22.37
N MET A 128 -10.01 -12.05 21.18
CA MET A 128 -9.32 -11.90 19.90
C MET A 128 -9.22 -10.45 19.43
N SER A 129 -9.65 -9.48 20.24
CA SER A 129 -9.40 -8.07 19.93
C SER A 129 -7.90 -7.77 19.92
N LEU A 130 -7.49 -6.88 19.02
CA LEU A 130 -6.09 -6.43 18.93
C LEU A 130 -5.57 -5.88 20.26
N THR A 131 -6.44 -5.35 21.13
CA THR A 131 -6.05 -4.82 22.44
C THR A 131 -5.86 -5.91 23.49
N ASN A 132 -6.64 -7.00 23.43
CA ASN A 132 -6.65 -8.05 24.45
C ASN A 132 -5.66 -9.20 24.14
N MET A 133 -5.20 -9.30 22.89
CA MET A 133 -4.27 -10.36 22.50
C MET A 133 -2.89 -10.19 23.17
N PRO A 134 -2.32 -11.26 23.77
CA PRO A 134 -0.97 -11.24 24.33
C PRO A 134 0.05 -10.70 23.33
N ARG A 135 0.99 -9.88 23.82
CA ARG A 135 2.00 -9.19 23.00
C ARG A 135 2.74 -10.14 22.06
N ASP A 136 3.15 -11.30 22.55
CA ASP A 136 3.90 -12.29 21.76
C ASP A 136 3.06 -12.89 20.63
N CYS A 137 1.78 -13.18 20.90
CA CYS A 137 0.84 -13.68 19.88
C CYS A 137 0.62 -12.65 18.77
N ARG A 138 0.51 -11.39 19.16
CA ARG A 138 0.41 -10.28 18.21
C ARG A 138 1.69 -10.15 17.38
N ALA A 139 2.86 -10.26 18.01
CA ALA A 139 4.15 -10.18 17.34
C ALA A 139 4.35 -11.32 16.32
N ILE A 140 4.00 -12.57 16.67
CA ILE A 140 4.11 -13.68 15.72
C ILE A 140 3.08 -13.58 14.59
N ALA A 141 1.87 -13.06 14.84
CA ALA A 141 0.87 -12.82 13.80
C ALA A 141 1.36 -11.79 12.78
N TYR A 142 1.97 -10.69 13.23
CA TYR A 142 2.61 -9.73 12.33
C TYR A 142 3.81 -10.33 11.59
N THR A 143 4.60 -11.17 12.27
CA THR A 143 5.73 -11.88 11.65
C THR A 143 5.24 -12.82 10.54
N TYR A 144 4.11 -13.50 10.76
CA TYR A 144 3.45 -14.33 9.76
C TYR A 144 3.01 -13.51 8.54
N ALA A 145 2.29 -12.41 8.77
CA ALA A 145 1.83 -11.53 7.69
C ALA A 145 2.98 -10.96 6.84
N ARG A 146 4.08 -10.52 7.47
CA ARG A 146 5.30 -10.08 6.78
C ARG A 146 5.98 -11.20 5.98
N THR A 147 5.91 -12.42 6.48
CA THR A 147 6.49 -13.57 5.78
C THR A 147 5.65 -13.94 4.56
N VAL A 148 4.32 -13.85 4.65
CA VAL A 148 3.42 -14.01 3.50
C VAL A 148 3.68 -12.93 2.45
N GLU A 149 3.86 -11.66 2.84
CA GLU A 149 4.32 -10.60 1.94
C GLU A 149 5.60 -11.02 1.20
N SER A 150 6.58 -11.54 1.93
CA SER A 150 7.85 -11.98 1.35
C SER A 150 7.66 -13.12 0.33
N VAL A 151 6.73 -14.05 0.59
CA VAL A 151 6.36 -15.11 -0.36
C VAL A 151 5.74 -14.53 -1.64
N VAL A 152 4.83 -13.56 -1.52
CA VAL A 152 4.21 -12.91 -2.69
C VAL A 152 5.27 -12.21 -3.55
N ARG A 153 6.17 -11.46 -2.92
CA ARG A 153 7.27 -10.77 -3.63
C ARG A 153 8.26 -11.76 -4.25
N ALA A 154 8.64 -12.82 -3.54
CA ALA A 154 9.51 -13.87 -4.08
C ALA A 154 8.89 -14.55 -5.31
N LYS A 155 7.58 -14.84 -5.27
CA LYS A 155 6.84 -15.42 -6.40
C LYS A 155 6.80 -14.51 -7.61
N HIS A 156 6.65 -13.20 -7.39
CA HIS A 156 6.70 -12.22 -8.46
C HIS A 156 8.09 -12.08 -9.07
N ASN A 157 9.14 -12.02 -8.24
CA ASN A 157 10.51 -11.81 -8.69
C ASN A 157 11.20 -13.10 -9.19
N GLY A 158 10.61 -14.28 -8.98
CA GLY A 158 11.20 -15.57 -9.31
C GLY A 158 12.42 -15.95 -8.46
N ALA A 159 12.68 -15.24 -7.36
CA ALA A 159 13.88 -15.40 -6.54
C ALA A 159 13.53 -15.67 -5.07
N GLY A 160 14.20 -16.67 -4.47
CA GLY A 160 14.09 -16.94 -3.03
C GLY A 160 12.75 -17.55 -2.58
N ILE A 161 11.97 -18.14 -3.49
CA ILE A 161 10.62 -18.66 -3.21
C ILE A 161 10.67 -19.78 -2.16
N GLU A 162 11.56 -20.76 -2.34
CA GLU A 162 11.66 -21.92 -1.43
C GLU A 162 11.99 -21.48 0.01
N GLN A 163 12.93 -20.54 0.17
CA GLN A 163 13.30 -20.02 1.49
C GLN A 163 12.14 -19.24 2.13
N ALA A 164 11.42 -18.43 1.35
CA ALA A 164 10.27 -17.68 1.82
C ALA A 164 9.12 -18.61 2.26
N GLU A 165 8.80 -19.63 1.46
CA GLU A 165 7.74 -20.60 1.76
C GLU A 165 8.10 -21.50 2.95
N ALA A 166 9.36 -21.95 3.05
CA ALA A 166 9.82 -22.71 4.22
C ALA A 166 9.70 -21.88 5.52
N ARG A 167 10.05 -20.59 5.46
CA ARG A 167 9.88 -19.67 6.60
C ARG A 167 8.41 -19.46 6.95
N GLU A 168 7.54 -19.26 5.97
CA GLU A 168 6.09 -19.13 6.17
C GLU A 168 5.53 -20.38 6.84
N ALA A 169 5.86 -21.56 6.32
CA ALA A 169 5.40 -22.84 6.85
C ALA A 169 5.85 -23.06 8.30
N LYS A 170 7.09 -22.69 8.64
CA LYS A 170 7.60 -22.76 10.01
C LYS A 170 6.78 -21.89 10.97
N ILE A 171 6.47 -20.65 10.59
CA ILE A 171 5.69 -19.73 11.43
C ILE A 171 4.24 -20.19 11.53
N ARG A 172 3.64 -20.64 10.41
CA ARG A 172 2.28 -21.21 10.39
C ARG A 172 2.14 -22.40 11.35
N ASN A 173 3.13 -23.30 11.37
CA ASN A 173 3.15 -24.44 12.28
C ASN A 173 3.20 -24.01 13.76
N LYS A 174 3.97 -22.96 14.09
CA LYS A 174 3.96 -22.37 15.44
C LYS A 174 2.57 -21.85 15.83
N LEU A 175 1.93 -21.09 14.94
CA LEU A 175 0.57 -20.55 15.15
C LEU A 175 -0.46 -21.66 15.34
N GLN A 176 -0.40 -22.73 14.53
CA GLN A 176 -1.29 -23.90 14.64
C GLN A 176 -1.17 -24.62 15.99
N LYS A 177 0.01 -24.59 16.60
CA LYS A 177 0.29 -25.16 17.93
C LYS A 177 0.00 -24.19 19.08
N GLY A 178 -0.47 -22.97 18.79
CA GLY A 178 -0.66 -21.92 19.80
C GLY A 178 0.66 -21.40 20.38
N ASN A 179 1.79 -21.74 19.76
CA ASN A 179 3.09 -21.24 20.18
C ASN A 179 3.26 -19.80 19.67
N CYS A 180 3.16 -18.85 20.60
CA CYS A 180 3.33 -17.44 20.32
C CYS A 180 4.79 -16.95 20.40
N SER A 181 5.77 -17.84 20.61
CA SER A 181 7.19 -17.44 20.70
C SER A 181 7.72 -16.90 19.37
N SER A 182 8.28 -15.70 19.40
CA SER A 182 8.93 -15.08 18.24
C SER A 182 10.29 -15.72 17.89
N SER A 183 10.92 -16.41 18.86
CA SER A 183 12.11 -17.26 18.69
C SER A 183 11.74 -18.68 18.28
#